data_AF-A0A821S7Z5-F1
#
_entry.id   AF-A0A821S7Z5-F1
#
_cell.length_a   1.000
_cell.length_b   1.000
_cell.length_c   1.000
_cell.angle_alpha   90.00
_cell.angle_beta   90.00
_cell.angle_gamma   90.00
#
_symmetry.space_group_name_H-M   'P 1'
#
loop_
_entity.id
_entity.type
_entity.pdbx_description
1 polymer ?
#
loop_
_entity_poly.entity_id
_entity_poly.type
_entity_poly.pdbx_seq_one_letter_code
_entity_poly.pdbx_strand_id
1 'polypeptide(L)'
;YRVHLPHYYCIKGENLDGYCFALYLNGGYPPFSLTDFLSSWWAYMIERNPCRLIQIVRHFVANKFTFKDDHQRTSSYKQISR
;
A
#
# COMPACT_ATOMS: atom_id res chain seq x y z
N TYR A 1 -4.32 -16.40 10.79
CA TYR A 1 -3.25 -16.29 9.78
C TYR A 1 -2.85 -17.69 9.33
N ARG A 2 -2.65 -17.91 8.02
CA ARG A 2 -2.32 -19.25 7.46
C ARG A 2 -1.10 -19.12 6.57
N VAL A 3 -0.05 -19.87 6.88
CA VAL A 3 1.15 -19.99 6.03
C VAL A 3 1.13 -21.36 5.38
N HIS A 4 1.45 -21.40 4.09
CA HIS A 4 1.63 -22.65 3.36
C HIS A 4 3.08 -23.13 3.51
N LEU A 5 3.25 -24.40 3.86
CA LEU A 5 4.57 -25.02 4.02
C LEU A 5 4.69 -26.14 2.98
N PRO A 6 5.42 -25.91 1.89
CA PRO A 6 5.59 -26.94 0.87
C PRO A 6 6.45 -28.10 1.40
N HIS A 7 6.07 -29.34 1.09
CA HIS A 7 6.79 -30.56 1.46
C HIS A 7 7.18 -30.67 2.95
N TYR A 8 6.34 -30.16 3.84
CA TYR A 8 6.62 -30.13 5.27
C TYR A 8 6.54 -31.51 5.94
N TYR A 9 5.69 -32.40 5.44
CA TYR A 9 5.52 -33.75 5.96
C TYR A 9 6.09 -34.79 4.99
N CYS A 10 6.66 -35.86 5.53
CA CYS A 10 6.98 -37.07 4.77
C CYS A 10 6.20 -38.24 5.37
N ILE A 11 5.15 -38.70 4.69
CA ILE A 11 4.33 -39.82 5.15
C ILE A 11 4.50 -40.96 4.14
N LYS A 12 5.03 -42.10 4.60
CA LYS A 12 5.30 -43.28 3.75
C LYS A 12 6.19 -42.99 2.53
N GLY A 13 7.12 -42.04 2.64
CA GLY A 13 8.03 -41.65 1.56
C GLY A 13 7.45 -40.62 0.58
N GLU A 14 6.20 -40.22 0.73
CA GLU A 14 5.60 -39.14 -0.04
C GLU A 14 5.72 -37.80 0.70
N ASN A 15 6.19 -36.77 -0.01
CA ASN A 15 6.31 -35.42 0.52
C ASN A 15 4.97 -34.68 0.36
N LEU A 16 4.38 -34.29 1.48
CA LEU A 16 3.08 -33.65 1.55
C LEU A 16 3.20 -32.22 2.07
N ASP A 17 2.36 -31.35 1.54
CA ASP A 17 2.28 -29.97 1.97
C ASP A 17 1.57 -29.84 3.32
N GLY A 18 2.00 -28.85 4.09
CA GLY A 18 1.43 -28.50 5.37
C GLY A 18 0.89 -27.07 5.38
N TYR A 19 0.19 -26.76 6.47
CA TYR A 19 -0.21 -25.40 6.77
C TYR A 19 0.07 -25.10 8.24
N CYS A 20 0.58 -23.90 8.49
CA CYS A 20 0.74 -23.37 9.84
C CYS A 20 -0.44 -22.45 10.14
N PHE A 21 -1.12 -22.75 11.25
CA PHE A 21 -2.23 -21.96 11.76
C PHE A 21 -1.80 -21.26 13.03
N ALA A 22 -1.94 -19.92 13.04
CA ALA A 22 -1.73 -19.10 14.22
C ALA A 22 -3.02 -18.42 14.62
N LEU A 23 -3.41 -18.62 15.88
CA LEU A 23 -4.48 -17.90 16.55
C LEU A 23 -3.86 -16.83 17.46
N TYR A 24 -4.05 -15.57 17.09
CA TYR A 24 -3.60 -14.46 17.90
C TYR A 24 -4.65 -14.13 18.96
N LEU A 25 -4.23 -14.07 20.22
CA LEU A 25 -5.06 -13.74 21.37
C LEU A 25 -4.61 -12.41 21.96
N ASN A 26 -5.51 -11.71 22.67
CA ASN A 26 -5.23 -10.48 23.41
C ASN A 26 -4.51 -9.38 22.61
N GLY A 27 -4.85 -9.22 21.32
CA GLY A 27 -4.23 -8.22 20.46
C GLY A 27 -2.85 -8.61 19.91
N GLY A 28 -2.45 -9.88 20.00
CA GLY A 28 -1.31 -10.39 19.26
C GLY A 28 -1.47 -10.15 17.76
N TYR A 29 -0.38 -9.89 17.06
CA TYR A 29 -0.39 -9.64 15.62
C TYR A 29 0.82 -10.25 14.93
N PRO A 30 0.69 -10.67 13.66
CA PRO A 30 1.83 -11.09 12.87
C PRO A 30 2.77 -9.89 12.62
N PRO A 31 4.07 -10.11 12.40
CA PRO A 31 4.97 -9.01 12.03
C PRO A 31 4.40 -8.26 10.83
N PHE A 32 4.08 -6.97 11.03
CA PHE A 32 3.53 -6.13 9.98
C PHE A 32 4.65 -5.63 9.08
N SER A 33 4.47 -5.76 7.76
CA SER A 33 5.22 -4.92 6.83
C SER A 33 4.66 -3.49 6.87
N LEU A 34 5.49 -2.48 6.61
CA LEU A 34 5.04 -1.09 6.50
C LEU A 34 3.94 -0.92 5.44
N THR A 35 3.96 -1.76 4.40
CA THR A 35 2.93 -1.82 3.36
C THR A 35 1.58 -2.29 3.88
N ASP A 36 1.58 -3.23 4.84
CA ASP A 36 0.37 -3.81 5.41
C ASP A 36 -0.30 -2.81 6.37
N PHE A 37 0.53 -2.08 7.12
CA PHE A 37 0.04 -0.96 7.95
C PHE A 37 -0.59 0.13 7.08
N LEU A 38 0.11 0.55 6.03
CA LEU A 38 -0.35 1.63 5.17
C LEU A 38 -1.64 1.25 4.44
N SER A 39 -1.74 0.04 3.90
CA SER A 39 -2.95 -0.45 3.22
C SER A 39 -4.13 -0.56 4.18
N SER A 40 -3.93 -1.06 5.39
CA SER A 40 -4.98 -1.13 6.42
C SER A 40 -5.44 0.26 6.85
N TRP A 41 -4.51 1.19 7.02
CA TRP A 41 -4.80 2.58 7.35
C TRP A 41 -5.59 3.29 6.23
N TRP A 42 -5.20 3.07 4.97
CA TRP A 42 -5.93 3.61 3.82
C TRP A 42 -7.35 3.08 3.74
N ALA A 43 -7.55 1.77 3.94
CA ALA A 43 -8.87 1.17 3.95
C ALA A 43 -9.76 1.79 5.06
N TYR A 44 -9.20 1.94 6.26
CA TYR A 44 -9.90 2.56 7.39
C TYR A 44 -10.28 4.03 7.12
N MET A 45 -9.40 4.78 6.46
CA MET A 45 -9.67 6.19 6.10
C MET A 45 -10.77 6.32 5.04
N ILE A 46 -10.82 5.41 4.06
CA ILE A 46 -11.84 5.39 3.00
C ILE A 46 -13.22 5.12 3.61
N GLU A 47 -13.33 4.21 4.56
CA GLU A 47 -14.60 3.81 5.17
C GLU A 47 -15.22 4.93 6.02
N ARG A 48 -14.40 5.70 6.74
CA ARG A 48 -14.89 6.76 7.64
C ARG A 48 -15.32 8.04 6.91
N ASN A 49 -14.57 8.49 5.90
CA ASN A 49 -14.82 9.78 5.23
C ASN A 49 -14.39 9.77 3.76
N PRO A 50 -15.12 9.06 2.87
CA PRO A 50 -14.72 8.90 1.48
C PRO A 50 -14.64 10.24 0.74
N CYS A 51 -15.62 11.13 0.94
CA CYS A 51 -15.70 12.42 0.24
C CYS A 51 -14.54 13.36 0.60
N ARG A 52 -14.15 13.40 1.88
CA ARG A 52 -13.08 14.28 2.37
C ARG A 52 -11.69 13.77 1.92
N LEU A 53 -11.53 12.45 1.86
CA LEU A 53 -10.32 11.82 1.32
C LEU A 53 -10.15 12.16 -0.17
N ILE A 54 -11.21 12.00 -0.96
CA ILE A 54 -11.21 12.32 -2.40
C ILE A 54 -10.88 13.81 -2.62
N GLN A 55 -11.42 14.72 -1.80
CA GLN A 55 -11.10 16.15 -1.88
C GLN A 55 -9.62 16.44 -1.61
N ILE A 56 -9.03 15.83 -0.58
CA ILE A 56 -7.61 16.00 -0.26
C ILE A 56 -6.74 15.45 -1.39
N VAL A 57 -7.04 14.25 -1.91
CA VAL A 57 -6.32 13.65 -3.04
C VAL A 57 -6.42 14.55 -4.28
N ARG A 58 -7.62 15.06 -4.57
CA ARG A 58 -7.83 16.00 -5.69
C ARG A 58 -7.01 17.28 -5.53
N HIS A 59 -7.00 17.89 -4.34
CA HIS A 59 -6.16 19.06 -4.08
C HIS A 59 -4.67 18.75 -4.23
N PHE A 60 -4.22 17.59 -3.76
CA PHE A 60 -2.82 17.20 -3.84
C PHE A 60 -2.36 16.95 -5.29
N VAL A 61 -3.20 16.27 -6.07
CA VAL A 61 -2.95 16.04 -7.51
C VAL A 61 -2.99 17.37 -8.28
N ALA A 62 -3.98 18.22 -8.01
CA ALA A 62 -4.08 19.54 -8.65
C ALA A 62 -2.85 20.41 -8.35
N ASN A 63 -2.38 20.45 -7.10
CA ASN A 63 -1.19 21.23 -6.72
C ASN A 63 0.11 20.68 -7.33
N LYS A 64 0.23 19.36 -7.53
CA LYS A 64 1.37 18.77 -8.24
C LYS A 64 1.32 19.07 -9.75
N PHE A 65 0.11 19.11 -10.33
CA PHE A 65 -0.08 19.39 -11.74
C PHE A 65 0.23 20.86 -12.05
N THR A 66 -0.28 21.79 -11.25
CA THR A 66 0.03 23.22 -11.40
C THR A 66 1.51 23.52 -11.24
N PHE A 67 2.19 22.88 -10.28
CA PHE A 67 3.65 23.02 -10.12
C PHE A 67 4.43 22.52 -11.35
N LYS A 68 3.98 21.42 -11.97
CA LYS A 68 4.62 20.86 -13.17
C LYS A 68 4.41 21.77 -14.39
N ASP A 69 3.22 22.33 -14.53
CA ASP A 69 2.88 23.29 -15.59
C ASP A 69 3.67 24.60 -15.46
N ASP A 70 3.83 25.13 -14.24
CA ASP A 70 4.60 26.36 -14.00
C ASP A 70 6.10 26.17 -14.27
N HIS A 71 6.65 24.99 -13.97
CA HIS A 71 8.04 24.66 -14.31
C HIS A 71 8.25 24.53 -15.83
N GLN A 72 7.29 24.01 -16.59
CA GLN A 72 7.38 23.98 -18.06
C GLN A 72 7.23 25.37 -18.67
N ARG A 73 6.32 26.20 -18.14
CA ARG A 73 6.11 27.57 -18.63
C ARG A 73 7.34 28.45 -18.42
N THR A 74 7.93 28.42 -17.23
CA THR A 74 9.16 29.19 -16.91
C THR A 74 10.39 28.74 -17.72
N SER A 75 10.48 27.46 -18.08
CA SER A 75 11.55 26.98 -18.96
C SER A 75 11.37 27.41 -20.43
N SER A 76 10.13 27.55 -20.90
CA SER A 76 9.83 27.99 -22.28
C SER A 76 10.14 29.48 -22.48
N TYR A 77 9.79 30.35 -21.52
CA TYR A 77 10.12 31.78 -21.59
C TYR A 77 11.63 32.06 -21.58
N LYS A 78 12.43 31.22 -20.90
CA LYS A 78 13.90 31.33 -20.87
C LYS A 78 14.57 30.93 -22.19
N GLN A 79 13.89 30.17 -23.06
CA GLN A 79 14.42 29.81 -24.37
C GLN A 79 14.08 30.82 -25.46
N ILE A 80 12.97 31.55 -25.32
CA ILE A 80 12.56 32.60 -26.27
C ILE A 80 13.32 33.91 -26.04
N SER A 81 13.90 34.09 -24.84
CA SER A 81 14.66 35.28 -24.43
C SER A 81 16.18 35.15 -24.59
N ARG A 82 16.66 34.11 -25.27
CA ARG A 82 18.05 33.97 -25.75
C ARG A 82 18.09 34.06 -27.27
#